data_AF-A0A542QIB4-F1
#
_entry.id   AF-A0A542QIB4-F1
#
_cell.length_a   1.000
_cell.length_b   1.000
_cell.length_c   1.000
_cell.angle_alpha   90.00
_cell.angle_beta   90.00
_cell.angle_gamma   90.00
#
_symmetry.space_group_name_H-M   'P 1'
#
loop_
_entity.id
_entity.type
_entity.pdbx_description
1 polymer ?
#
loop_
_entity_poly.entity_id
_entity_poly.type
_entity_poly.pdbx_seq_one_letter_code
_entity_poly.pdbx_strand_id
1 'polypeptide(L)'
;MAQASHSAAPSAIGYQHQTWWALVELLRSGASRPDAAITLELHDDVAWEQEGTATQLLQVKHHQSSHRALTDSATDVWRTLKVWMDTAVPGDSAGPELVLVTTQVAGEGTAVAALRPQTRDEEAALGLLESVAREATSKETEVARGQFLALDQADRRTLVSRIQIVDGSEHIEDVPALVRGHLQWALPTGHEDLFLAMVWRWWDEQALAMLQRRLRGLDVGAAQAAIADIRDQFTRDTLPTLVELTGVDADTVAEEYRTHPFVQQMQWVAYPPRNLQKAIVDYYRAYTQTVRWLDEDLIGVSELTRFEAELVDEWEREFEWMLDGLDDDADDAAKQDAGKMLLRQLLAQTGITVRSRYNDPFFARGKRHILADTGRVGWHPDFESRIQELLQVNA
;
A
#
# COMPACT_ATOMS: atom_id res chain seq x y z
N MET A 1 -26.09 -0.59 26.58
CA MET A 1 -25.15 0.14 25.71
C MET A 1 -25.93 1.27 25.06
N ALA A 2 -25.46 2.51 25.19
CA ALA A 2 -26.14 3.67 24.60
C ALA A 2 -26.13 3.53 23.06
N GLN A 3 -27.31 3.55 22.44
CA GLN A 3 -27.44 3.75 21.00
C GLN A 3 -26.91 5.16 20.70
N ALA A 4 -25.69 5.26 20.19
CA ALA A 4 -25.16 6.52 19.67
C ALA A 4 -26.01 6.92 18.46
N SER A 5 -26.76 8.03 18.58
CA SER A 5 -27.71 8.49 17.55
C SER A 5 -27.05 9.03 16.28
N HIS A 6 -25.71 9.07 16.21
CA HIS A 6 -24.93 9.50 15.04
C HIS A 6 -23.59 8.75 14.98
N SER A 7 -23.63 7.45 14.69
CA SER A 7 -22.40 6.71 14.37
C SER A 7 -22.01 6.96 12.91
N ALA A 8 -20.81 7.49 12.67
CA ALA A 8 -20.23 7.63 11.33
C ALA A 8 -19.66 6.30 10.78
N ALA A 9 -19.64 5.24 11.60
CA ALA A 9 -19.03 3.96 11.24
C ALA A 9 -19.65 3.31 9.98
N PRO A 10 -20.99 3.28 9.78
CA PRO A 10 -21.56 2.69 8.56
C PRO A 10 -21.13 3.42 7.29
N SER A 11 -21.08 4.75 7.31
CA SER A 11 -20.60 5.55 6.20
C SER A 11 -19.11 5.33 5.93
N ALA A 12 -18.29 5.33 6.98
CA ALA A 12 -16.85 5.09 6.85
C ALA A 12 -16.55 3.71 6.25
N ILE A 13 -17.29 2.68 6.68
CA ILE A 13 -17.17 1.32 6.12
C ILE A 13 -17.63 1.29 4.65
N GLY A 14 -18.69 2.03 4.30
CA GLY A 14 -19.13 2.17 2.90
C GLY A 14 -18.05 2.75 2.00
N TYR A 15 -17.42 3.86 2.42
CA TYR A 15 -16.32 4.46 1.67
C TYR A 15 -15.09 3.54 1.59
N GLN A 16 -14.74 2.87 2.68
CA GLN A 16 -13.64 1.90 2.66
C GLN A 16 -13.94 0.70 1.73
N HIS A 17 -15.19 0.24 1.68
CA HIS A 17 -15.58 -0.82 0.77
C HIS A 17 -15.45 -0.38 -0.70
N GLN A 18 -15.79 0.87 -1.04
CA GLN A 18 -15.58 1.41 -2.39
C GLN A 18 -14.10 1.40 -2.79
N THR A 19 -13.20 1.89 -1.91
CA THR A 19 -11.76 1.91 -2.20
C THR A 19 -11.19 0.51 -2.36
N TRP A 20 -11.62 -0.44 -1.54
CA TRP A 20 -11.18 -1.83 -1.62
C TRP A 20 -11.76 -2.56 -2.82
N TRP A 21 -13.03 -2.31 -3.16
CA TRP A 21 -13.68 -2.90 -4.33
C TRP A 21 -13.03 -2.45 -5.64
N ALA A 22 -12.56 -1.21 -5.72
CA ALA A 22 -11.80 -0.74 -6.87
C ALA A 22 -10.52 -1.57 -7.10
N LEU A 23 -9.80 -1.98 -6.06
CA LEU A 23 -8.66 -2.90 -6.24
C LEU A 23 -9.11 -4.25 -6.80
N VAL A 24 -10.24 -4.78 -6.30
CA VAL A 24 -10.82 -6.03 -6.82
C VAL A 24 -11.15 -5.89 -8.30
N GLU A 25 -11.81 -4.80 -8.71
CA GLU A 25 -12.14 -4.54 -10.11
C GLU A 25 -10.90 -4.41 -10.99
N LEU A 26 -9.89 -3.67 -10.52
CA LEU A 26 -8.61 -3.51 -11.19
C LEU A 26 -7.95 -4.87 -11.46
N LEU A 27 -7.89 -5.73 -10.45
CA LEU A 27 -7.26 -7.05 -10.55
C LEU A 27 -8.09 -8.05 -11.37
N ARG A 28 -9.42 -7.99 -11.26
CA ARG A 28 -10.36 -8.89 -11.94
C ARG A 28 -10.44 -8.60 -13.43
N SER A 29 -10.56 -7.33 -13.80
CA SER A 29 -10.94 -6.90 -15.14
C SER A 29 -9.81 -6.20 -15.89
N GLY A 30 -8.77 -5.73 -15.19
CA GLY A 30 -7.67 -4.96 -15.79
C GLY A 30 -6.94 -5.71 -16.90
N ALA A 31 -6.73 -7.03 -16.77
CA ALA A 31 -6.09 -7.82 -17.83
C ALA A 31 -6.83 -7.78 -19.17
N SER A 32 -8.15 -7.56 -19.17
CA SER A 32 -8.96 -7.39 -20.38
C SER A 32 -9.02 -5.95 -20.90
N ARG A 33 -8.46 -4.98 -20.16
CA ARG A 33 -8.52 -3.53 -20.40
C ARG A 33 -7.13 -2.89 -20.19
N PRO A 34 -6.08 -3.29 -20.93
CA PRO A 34 -4.70 -2.89 -20.65
C PRO A 34 -4.45 -1.37 -20.75
N ASP A 35 -5.19 -0.68 -21.62
CA ASP A 35 -5.06 0.76 -21.86
C ASP A 35 -6.07 1.61 -21.06
N ALA A 36 -6.81 0.98 -20.14
CA ALA A 36 -7.77 1.67 -19.30
C ALA A 36 -7.16 2.09 -17.95
N ALA A 37 -7.82 3.05 -17.31
CA ALA A 37 -7.52 3.50 -15.97
C ALA A 37 -8.73 3.31 -15.05
N ILE A 38 -8.46 2.99 -13.80
CA ILE A 38 -9.48 3.01 -12.74
C ILE A 38 -9.42 4.35 -12.00
N THR A 39 -10.59 4.88 -11.65
CA THR A 39 -10.74 6.15 -10.94
C THR A 39 -11.64 5.96 -9.71
N LEU A 40 -11.41 6.79 -8.69
CA LEU A 40 -12.22 6.85 -7.47
C LEU A 40 -12.85 8.22 -7.34
N GLU A 41 -14.15 8.27 -7.05
CA GLU A 41 -14.89 9.51 -6.78
C GLU A 41 -14.77 10.58 -7.89
N LEU A 42 -14.40 10.20 -9.11
CA LEU A 42 -14.21 11.14 -10.24
C LEU A 42 -15.48 11.24 -11.08
N HIS A 43 -15.93 10.09 -11.60
CA HIS A 43 -17.13 9.98 -12.43
C HIS A 43 -18.30 9.32 -11.68
N ASP A 44 -18.00 8.38 -10.78
CA ASP A 44 -18.90 7.71 -9.84
C ASP A 44 -18.04 7.20 -8.65
N ASP A 45 -18.60 6.39 -7.73
CA ASP A 45 -17.85 5.77 -6.62
C ASP A 45 -16.53 5.13 -7.13
N VAL A 46 -16.65 4.30 -8.17
CA VAL A 46 -15.53 3.71 -8.95
C VAL A 46 -15.86 3.85 -10.43
N ALA A 47 -14.88 4.16 -11.29
CA ALA A 47 -15.13 4.18 -12.73
C ALA A 47 -13.92 3.74 -13.55
N TRP A 48 -14.18 3.13 -14.70
CA TRP A 48 -13.19 2.88 -15.73
C TRP A 48 -13.21 4.01 -16.75
N GLU A 49 -12.03 4.52 -17.10
CA GLU A 49 -11.86 5.47 -18.18
C GLU A 49 -10.81 4.99 -19.19
N GLN A 50 -10.97 5.43 -20.44
CA GLN A 50 -9.98 5.26 -21.49
C GLN A 50 -9.75 6.63 -22.13
N GLU A 51 -8.49 7.05 -22.23
CA GLU A 51 -8.12 8.37 -22.76
C GLU A 51 -8.90 9.54 -22.10
N GLY A 52 -9.18 9.40 -20.80
CA GLY A 52 -9.90 10.41 -20.01
C GLY A 52 -11.42 10.46 -20.23
N THR A 53 -11.98 9.53 -20.99
CA THR A 53 -13.44 9.36 -21.17
C THR A 53 -13.92 8.15 -20.38
N ALA A 54 -14.95 8.34 -19.54
CA ALA A 54 -15.53 7.24 -18.77
C ALA A 54 -16.19 6.22 -19.72
N THR A 55 -15.85 4.94 -19.55
CA THR A 55 -16.40 3.82 -20.31
C THR A 55 -17.35 2.98 -19.45
N GLN A 56 -17.16 2.96 -18.14
CA GLN A 56 -18.01 2.27 -17.19
C GLN A 56 -18.02 3.00 -15.84
N LEU A 57 -19.22 3.23 -15.29
CA LEU A 57 -19.45 3.84 -13.99
C LEU A 57 -19.96 2.76 -13.04
N LEU A 58 -19.31 2.60 -11.88
CA LEU A 58 -19.69 1.64 -10.86
C LEU A 58 -20.13 2.41 -9.62
N GLN A 59 -21.41 2.25 -9.29
CA GLN A 59 -21.98 2.69 -8.04
C GLN A 59 -21.92 1.51 -7.05
N VAL A 60 -21.17 1.63 -5.95
CA VAL A 60 -20.92 0.51 -5.04
C VAL A 60 -21.69 0.72 -3.73
N LYS A 61 -22.46 -0.31 -3.30
CA LYS A 61 -23.33 -0.24 -2.13
C LYS A 61 -23.06 -1.40 -1.17
N HIS A 62 -22.46 -1.05 -0.03
CA HIS A 62 -22.19 -1.99 1.05
C HIS A 62 -23.28 -1.93 2.13
N HIS A 63 -23.79 -3.10 2.54
CA HIS A 63 -24.77 -3.23 3.61
C HIS A 63 -24.22 -4.10 4.72
N GLN A 64 -24.19 -3.61 5.96
CA GLN A 64 -23.53 -4.31 7.07
C GLN A 64 -24.25 -5.58 7.54
N SER A 65 -25.56 -5.71 7.33
CA SER A 65 -26.35 -6.79 7.95
C SER A 65 -27.73 -7.03 7.33
N SER A 66 -27.93 -6.78 6.03
CA SER A 66 -29.27 -6.91 5.47
C SER A 66 -29.47 -8.22 4.70
N HIS A 67 -30.17 -9.17 5.30
CA HIS A 67 -30.93 -10.21 4.58
C HIS A 67 -32.06 -9.63 3.70
N ARG A 68 -32.10 -8.30 3.50
CA ARG A 68 -33.07 -7.68 2.60
C ARG A 68 -32.65 -7.94 1.18
N ALA A 69 -33.58 -8.51 0.43
CA ALA A 69 -33.46 -8.56 -1.02
C ALA A 69 -33.44 -7.12 -1.57
N LEU A 70 -32.65 -6.91 -2.62
CA LEU A 70 -32.75 -5.73 -3.46
C LEU A 70 -34.09 -5.79 -4.20
N THR A 71 -34.91 -4.76 -4.04
CA THR A 71 -36.20 -4.65 -4.71
C THR A 71 -36.25 -3.46 -5.65
N ASP A 72 -37.15 -3.49 -6.62
CA ASP A 72 -37.33 -2.41 -7.59
C ASP A 72 -37.73 -1.07 -6.95
N SER A 73 -38.32 -1.11 -5.75
CA SER A 73 -38.73 0.07 -4.99
C SER A 73 -37.66 0.59 -4.03
N ALA A 74 -36.48 -0.06 -3.96
CA ALA A 74 -35.45 0.26 -2.98
C ALA A 74 -34.92 1.69 -3.16
N THR A 75 -34.73 2.40 -2.05
CA THR A 75 -34.24 3.78 -2.06
C THR A 75 -32.88 3.90 -2.76
N ASP A 76 -31.99 2.93 -2.56
CA ASP A 76 -30.66 2.94 -3.16
C ASP A 76 -30.68 2.78 -4.68
N VAL A 77 -31.62 1.98 -5.22
CA VAL A 77 -31.82 1.83 -6.67
C VAL A 77 -32.22 3.17 -7.28
N TRP A 78 -33.27 3.79 -6.76
CA TRP A 78 -33.78 5.06 -7.30
C TRP A 78 -32.82 6.24 -7.08
N ARG A 79 -32.09 6.26 -5.96
CA ARG A 79 -31.04 7.26 -5.74
C ARG A 79 -29.91 7.09 -6.76
N THR A 80 -29.52 5.86 -7.06
CA THR A 80 -28.50 5.55 -8.08
C THR A 80 -28.96 5.96 -9.47
N LEU A 81 -30.18 5.57 -9.87
CA LEU A 81 -30.77 6.01 -11.14
C LEU A 81 -30.80 7.53 -11.27
N LYS A 82 -31.13 8.24 -10.18
CA LYS A 82 -31.11 9.70 -10.16
C LYS A 82 -29.71 10.25 -10.43
N VAL A 83 -28.67 9.74 -9.76
CA VAL A 83 -27.28 10.16 -9.97
C VAL A 83 -26.89 9.98 -11.44
N TRP A 84 -27.21 8.84 -12.04
CA TRP A 84 -26.92 8.60 -13.46
C TRP A 84 -27.73 9.50 -14.40
N MET A 85 -28.99 9.81 -14.08
CA MET A 85 -29.79 10.76 -14.87
C MET A 85 -29.30 12.22 -14.74
N ASP A 86 -28.64 12.58 -13.63
CA ASP A 86 -28.09 13.91 -13.42
C ASP A 86 -26.72 14.10 -14.10
N THR A 87 -25.94 13.03 -14.21
CA THR A 87 -24.53 13.06 -14.66
C THR A 87 -24.34 12.57 -16.08
N ALA A 88 -25.16 11.63 -16.55
CA ALA A 88 -25.13 11.14 -17.92
C ALA A 88 -26.14 11.89 -18.79
N VAL A 89 -25.94 11.82 -20.11
CA VAL A 89 -26.99 12.09 -21.08
C VAL A 89 -27.79 10.78 -21.22
N PRO A 90 -29.00 10.64 -20.65
CA PRO A 90 -29.68 9.34 -20.55
C PRO A 90 -29.91 8.69 -21.92
N GLY A 91 -30.23 9.50 -22.92
CA GLY A 91 -30.43 9.10 -24.32
C GLY A 91 -29.16 8.82 -25.13
N ASP A 92 -27.97 9.01 -24.57
CA ASP A 92 -26.72 8.69 -25.27
C ASP A 92 -26.43 7.19 -25.21
N SER A 93 -26.62 6.50 -26.35
CA SER A 93 -26.33 5.08 -26.49
C SER A 93 -24.84 4.75 -26.49
N ALA A 94 -23.97 5.74 -26.74
CA ALA A 94 -22.52 5.61 -26.68
C ALA A 94 -21.96 6.02 -25.30
N GLY A 95 -22.83 6.41 -24.36
CA GLY A 95 -22.44 6.72 -23.00
C GLY A 95 -21.90 5.50 -22.25
N PRO A 96 -21.32 5.69 -21.05
CA PRO A 96 -20.71 4.61 -20.30
C PRO A 96 -21.74 3.56 -19.87
N GLU A 97 -21.26 2.33 -19.68
CA GLU A 97 -21.98 1.30 -18.94
C GLU A 97 -22.21 1.76 -17.49
N LEU A 98 -23.38 1.46 -16.92
CA LEU A 98 -23.79 1.91 -15.59
C LEU A 98 -24.00 0.67 -14.71
N VAL A 99 -23.14 0.46 -13.73
CA VAL A 99 -23.12 -0.78 -12.94
C VAL A 99 -23.46 -0.46 -11.50
N LEU A 100 -24.53 -1.05 -10.97
CA LEU A 100 -24.78 -1.07 -9.53
C LEU A 100 -24.19 -2.34 -8.95
N VAL A 101 -23.15 -2.20 -8.12
CA VAL A 101 -22.57 -3.28 -7.34
C VAL A 101 -23.15 -3.23 -5.94
N THR A 102 -23.74 -4.33 -5.46
CA THR A 102 -24.36 -4.36 -4.13
C THR A 102 -24.24 -5.71 -3.45
N THR A 103 -24.05 -5.68 -2.13
CA THR A 103 -24.04 -6.89 -1.29
C THR A 103 -25.43 -7.51 -1.12
N GLN A 104 -26.50 -6.78 -1.46
CA GLN A 104 -27.86 -7.33 -1.46
C GLN A 104 -28.09 -8.21 -2.69
N VAL A 105 -28.98 -9.20 -2.56
CA VAL A 105 -29.36 -10.10 -3.67
C VAL A 105 -30.71 -9.67 -4.23
N ALA A 106 -30.83 -9.57 -5.55
CA ALA A 106 -32.07 -9.26 -6.24
C ALA A 106 -33.04 -10.46 -6.20
N GLY A 107 -34.30 -10.20 -5.86
CA GLY A 107 -35.34 -11.23 -5.93
C GLY A 107 -35.69 -11.59 -7.39
N GLU A 108 -35.91 -12.87 -7.68
CA GLU A 108 -36.34 -13.31 -9.01
C GLU A 108 -37.64 -12.61 -9.47
N GLY A 109 -37.73 -12.30 -10.76
CA GLY A 109 -38.89 -11.61 -11.35
C GLY A 109 -38.97 -10.11 -11.07
N THR A 110 -37.92 -9.50 -10.49
CA THR A 110 -37.79 -8.05 -10.33
C THR A 110 -37.06 -7.40 -11.51
N ALA A 111 -37.21 -6.09 -11.69
CA ALA A 111 -36.46 -5.34 -12.69
C ALA A 111 -34.96 -5.40 -12.44
N VAL A 112 -34.53 -5.26 -11.19
CA VAL A 112 -33.11 -5.34 -10.84
C VAL A 112 -32.51 -6.73 -11.11
N ALA A 113 -33.29 -7.80 -10.93
CA ALA A 113 -32.86 -9.15 -11.34
C ALA A 113 -32.79 -9.30 -12.86
N ALA A 114 -33.73 -8.69 -13.60
CA ALA A 114 -33.73 -8.66 -15.06
C ALA A 114 -32.57 -7.82 -15.65
N LEU A 115 -31.82 -7.10 -14.84
CA LEU A 115 -30.62 -6.33 -15.26
C LEU A 115 -29.30 -6.99 -14.84
N ARG A 116 -29.34 -8.21 -14.29
CA ARG A 116 -28.11 -9.00 -14.04
C ARG A 116 -27.50 -9.48 -15.37
N PRO A 117 -26.17 -9.61 -15.46
CA PRO A 117 -25.51 -10.10 -16.69
C PRO A 117 -26.04 -11.44 -17.21
N GLN A 118 -26.47 -12.35 -16.32
CA GLN A 118 -26.89 -13.70 -16.67
C GLN A 118 -28.38 -13.81 -17.05
N THR A 119 -29.24 -12.91 -16.56
CA THR A 119 -30.70 -12.97 -16.74
C THR A 119 -31.23 -11.71 -17.41
N ARG A 120 -30.42 -11.12 -18.29
CA ARG A 120 -30.66 -9.80 -18.85
C ARG A 120 -31.89 -9.76 -19.76
N ASP A 121 -32.88 -8.97 -19.38
CA ASP A 121 -34.09 -8.64 -20.14
C ASP A 121 -34.43 -7.15 -19.91
N GLU A 122 -33.95 -6.31 -20.82
CA GLU A 122 -34.07 -4.86 -20.74
C GLU A 122 -35.51 -4.37 -20.90
N GLU A 123 -36.31 -5.08 -21.69
CA GLU A 123 -37.71 -4.73 -21.93
C GLU A 123 -38.56 -5.01 -20.69
N ALA A 124 -38.38 -6.19 -20.08
CA ALA A 124 -39.01 -6.52 -18.82
C ALA A 124 -38.58 -5.57 -17.70
N ALA A 125 -37.27 -5.29 -17.59
CA ALA A 125 -36.74 -4.37 -16.60
C ALA A 125 -37.33 -2.96 -16.74
N LEU A 126 -37.37 -2.43 -17.96
CA LEU A 126 -37.96 -1.12 -18.22
C LEU A 126 -39.45 -1.08 -17.84
N GLY A 127 -40.22 -2.10 -18.25
CA GLY A 127 -41.65 -2.17 -17.93
C GLY A 127 -41.92 -2.20 -16.42
N LEU A 128 -41.14 -2.99 -15.68
CA LEU A 128 -41.23 -3.08 -14.22
C LEU A 128 -40.81 -1.78 -13.52
N LEU A 129 -39.69 -1.16 -13.94
CA LEU A 129 -39.26 0.14 -13.41
C LEU A 129 -40.31 1.23 -13.66
N GLU A 130 -40.94 1.25 -14.83
CA GLU A 130 -42.02 2.20 -15.13
C GLU A 130 -43.27 1.97 -14.27
N SER A 131 -43.65 0.72 -14.01
CA SER A 131 -44.74 0.40 -13.09
C SER A 131 -44.42 0.90 -11.68
N VAL A 132 -43.25 0.58 -11.16
CA VAL A 132 -42.80 1.05 -9.83
C VAL A 132 -42.70 2.57 -9.78
N ALA A 133 -42.23 3.22 -10.85
CA ALA A 133 -42.17 4.67 -10.95
C ALA A 133 -43.54 5.34 -10.75
N ARG A 134 -44.61 4.73 -11.28
CA ARG A 134 -45.99 5.23 -11.22
C ARG A 134 -46.72 4.85 -9.93
N GLU A 135 -46.50 3.64 -9.42
CA GLU A 135 -47.30 3.04 -8.35
C GLU A 135 -46.71 3.24 -6.96
N ALA A 136 -45.38 3.35 -6.84
CA ALA A 136 -44.75 3.46 -5.53
C ALA A 136 -45.05 4.80 -4.86
N THR A 137 -45.31 4.75 -3.55
CA THR A 137 -45.76 5.92 -2.75
C THR A 137 -44.67 6.48 -1.84
N SER A 138 -43.46 5.90 -1.86
CA SER A 138 -42.35 6.40 -1.02
C SER A 138 -41.95 7.81 -1.44
N LYS A 139 -41.94 8.74 -0.46
CA LYS A 139 -41.52 10.14 -0.66
C LYS A 139 -40.03 10.29 -0.91
N GLU A 140 -39.21 9.36 -0.41
CA GLU A 140 -37.75 9.42 -0.56
C GLU A 140 -37.30 9.27 -2.01
N THR A 141 -38.06 8.52 -2.81
CA THR A 141 -37.73 8.19 -4.21
C THR A 141 -38.62 8.91 -5.22
N GLU A 142 -39.56 9.74 -4.75
CA GLU A 142 -40.54 10.45 -5.59
C GLU A 142 -39.88 11.34 -6.66
N VAL A 143 -38.87 12.12 -6.27
CA VAL A 143 -38.13 12.99 -7.20
C VAL A 143 -37.43 12.18 -8.29
N ALA A 144 -36.76 11.10 -7.92
CA ALA A 144 -36.04 10.23 -8.87
C ALA A 144 -37.01 9.54 -9.84
N ARG A 145 -38.13 9.00 -9.32
CA ARG A 145 -39.18 8.37 -10.15
C ARG A 145 -39.81 9.39 -11.11
N GLY A 146 -40.08 10.60 -10.64
CA GLY A 146 -40.60 11.69 -11.46
C GLY A 146 -39.66 12.07 -12.61
N GLN A 147 -38.36 12.19 -12.32
CA GLN A 147 -37.33 12.47 -13.33
C GLN A 147 -37.23 11.34 -14.36
N PHE A 148 -37.27 10.08 -13.93
CA PHE A 148 -37.28 8.93 -14.83
C PHE A 148 -38.51 8.91 -15.75
N LEU A 149 -39.69 9.22 -15.24
CA LEU A 149 -40.92 9.30 -16.06
C LEU A 149 -40.98 10.53 -16.97
N ALA A 150 -40.23 11.59 -16.66
CA ALA A 150 -40.14 12.79 -17.48
C ALA A 150 -39.25 12.58 -18.73
N LEU A 151 -38.35 11.59 -18.71
CA LEU A 151 -37.62 11.16 -19.90
C LEU A 151 -38.58 10.61 -20.96
N ASP A 152 -38.27 10.84 -22.23
CA ASP A 152 -39.02 10.19 -23.30
C ASP A 152 -38.79 8.66 -23.30
N GLN A 153 -39.58 7.95 -24.08
CA GLN A 153 -39.53 6.48 -24.10
C GLN A 153 -38.22 5.95 -24.70
N ALA A 154 -37.62 6.68 -25.65
CA ALA A 154 -36.37 6.27 -26.28
C ALA A 154 -35.21 6.43 -25.28
N ASP A 155 -35.15 7.57 -24.59
CA ASP A 155 -34.14 7.87 -23.58
C ASP A 155 -34.20 6.91 -22.39
N ARG A 156 -35.41 6.56 -21.92
CA ARG A 156 -35.57 5.53 -20.87
C ARG A 156 -35.02 4.18 -21.30
N ARG A 157 -35.32 3.75 -22.54
CA ARG A 157 -34.82 2.49 -23.08
C ARG A 157 -33.29 2.52 -23.20
N THR A 158 -32.73 3.60 -23.73
CA THR A 158 -31.28 3.77 -23.85
C THR A 158 -30.60 3.75 -22.49
N LEU A 159 -31.15 4.45 -21.49
CA LEU A 159 -30.63 4.44 -20.13
C LEU A 159 -30.64 3.02 -19.55
N VAL A 160 -31.78 2.33 -19.59
CA VAL A 160 -31.90 0.97 -19.04
C VAL A 160 -30.98 -0.02 -19.77
N SER A 161 -30.80 0.13 -21.08
CA SER A 161 -29.87 -0.70 -21.86
C SER A 161 -28.40 -0.53 -21.49
N ARG A 162 -28.03 0.52 -20.74
CA ARG A 162 -26.66 0.67 -20.22
C ARG A 162 -26.50 0.16 -18.79
N ILE A 163 -27.59 -0.16 -18.10
CA ILE A 163 -27.56 -0.57 -16.70
C ILE A 163 -27.23 -2.06 -16.56
N GLN A 164 -26.37 -2.37 -15.60
CA GLN A 164 -26.09 -3.72 -15.11
C GLN A 164 -26.19 -3.76 -13.59
N ILE A 165 -26.72 -4.85 -13.06
CA ILE A 165 -26.78 -5.11 -11.62
C ILE A 165 -25.86 -6.27 -11.29
N VAL A 166 -24.85 -6.01 -10.47
CA VAL A 166 -23.99 -7.03 -9.85
C VAL A 166 -24.44 -7.15 -8.40
N ASP A 167 -25.40 -8.04 -8.17
CA ASP A 167 -25.96 -8.33 -6.85
C ASP A 167 -25.17 -9.43 -6.14
N GLY A 168 -25.35 -9.53 -4.82
CA GLY A 168 -24.65 -10.52 -3.99
C GLY A 168 -23.13 -10.38 -4.06
N SER A 169 -22.61 -9.17 -4.24
CA SER A 169 -21.17 -8.93 -4.15
C SER A 169 -20.65 -9.25 -2.75
N GLU A 170 -19.40 -9.66 -2.65
CA GLU A 170 -18.78 -9.96 -1.36
C GLU A 170 -18.79 -8.77 -0.42
N HIS A 171 -18.87 -9.06 0.88
CA HIS A 171 -18.79 -8.04 1.92
C HIS A 171 -17.35 -7.55 2.10
N ILE A 172 -17.18 -6.41 2.77
CA ILE A 172 -15.85 -5.81 2.98
C ILE A 172 -14.88 -6.77 3.69
N GLU A 173 -15.39 -7.60 4.59
CA GLU A 173 -14.62 -8.59 5.34
C GLU A 173 -14.00 -9.68 4.44
N ASP A 174 -14.63 -9.95 3.30
CA ASP A 174 -14.24 -11.01 2.36
C ASP A 174 -13.34 -10.49 1.21
N VAL A 175 -13.27 -9.16 1.02
CA VAL A 175 -12.44 -8.53 -0.02
C VAL A 175 -10.95 -8.92 0.07
N PRO A 176 -10.30 -9.01 1.25
CA PRO A 176 -8.92 -9.48 1.33
C PRO A 176 -8.70 -10.88 0.71
N ALA A 177 -9.66 -11.79 0.87
CA ALA A 177 -9.59 -13.12 0.27
C ALA A 177 -9.77 -13.07 -1.25
N LEU A 178 -10.65 -12.19 -1.76
CA LEU A 178 -10.79 -11.95 -3.21
C LEU A 178 -9.50 -11.42 -3.83
N VAL A 179 -8.87 -10.42 -3.21
CA VAL A 179 -7.60 -9.85 -3.68
C VAL A 179 -6.51 -10.92 -3.73
N ARG A 180 -6.41 -11.75 -2.68
CA ARG A 180 -5.51 -12.91 -2.66
C ARG A 180 -5.79 -13.87 -3.82
N GLY A 181 -7.06 -14.20 -4.07
CA GLY A 181 -7.46 -15.09 -5.15
C GLY A 181 -7.07 -14.55 -6.54
N HIS A 182 -7.28 -13.26 -6.79
CA HIS A 182 -6.87 -12.64 -8.05
C HIS A 182 -5.35 -12.58 -8.24
N LEU A 183 -4.59 -12.48 -7.15
CA LEU A 183 -3.13 -12.45 -7.17
C LEU A 183 -2.47 -13.83 -7.05
N GLN A 184 -3.22 -14.94 -7.08
CA GLN A 184 -2.71 -16.28 -6.80
C GLN A 184 -1.42 -16.66 -7.58
N TRP A 185 -1.28 -16.19 -8.82
CA TRP A 185 -0.11 -16.48 -9.67
C TRP A 185 1.05 -15.49 -9.49
N ALA A 186 0.83 -14.41 -8.75
CA ALA A 186 1.84 -13.44 -8.37
C ALA A 186 2.37 -13.67 -6.94
N LEU A 187 1.69 -14.48 -6.12
CA LEU A 187 2.06 -14.73 -4.73
C LEU A 187 3.45 -15.40 -4.62
N PRO A 188 4.40 -14.81 -3.89
CA PRO A 188 5.66 -15.47 -3.57
C PRO A 188 5.42 -16.57 -2.52
N THR A 189 5.84 -17.80 -2.83
CA THR A 189 5.68 -18.95 -1.94
C THR A 189 6.37 -18.72 -0.60
N GLY A 190 5.63 -18.86 0.50
CA GLY A 190 6.14 -18.69 1.86
C GLY A 190 6.13 -17.25 2.38
N HIS A 191 5.82 -16.27 1.53
CA HIS A 191 5.76 -14.85 1.89
C HIS A 191 4.46 -14.17 1.40
N GLU A 192 3.40 -14.96 1.23
CA GLU A 192 2.15 -14.49 0.63
C GLU A 192 1.52 -13.35 1.42
N ASP A 193 1.54 -13.43 2.76
CA ASP A 193 0.90 -12.45 3.63
C ASP A 193 1.67 -11.12 3.64
N LEU A 194 3.00 -11.16 3.67
CA LEU A 194 3.84 -9.97 3.58
C LEU A 194 3.71 -9.29 2.20
N PHE A 195 3.70 -10.07 1.13
CA PHE A 195 3.44 -9.56 -0.22
C PHE A 195 2.08 -8.85 -0.31
N LEU A 196 1.02 -9.47 0.21
CA LEU A 196 -0.31 -8.86 0.22
C LEU A 196 -0.35 -7.58 1.07
N ALA A 197 0.32 -7.54 2.23
CA ALA A 197 0.42 -6.35 3.04
C ALA A 197 1.10 -5.18 2.29
N MET A 198 2.14 -5.47 1.51
CA MET A 198 2.82 -4.48 0.67
C MET A 198 1.92 -3.99 -0.48
N VAL A 199 1.17 -4.89 -1.13
CA VAL A 199 0.18 -4.52 -2.16
C VAL A 199 -0.93 -3.63 -1.57
N TRP A 200 -1.46 -3.97 -0.40
CA TRP A 200 -2.47 -3.16 0.28
C TRP A 200 -1.96 -1.77 0.64
N ARG A 201 -0.74 -1.68 1.20
CA ARG A 201 -0.11 -0.39 1.48
C ARG A 201 0.04 0.45 0.21
N TRP A 202 0.55 -0.14 -0.86
CA TRP A 202 0.70 0.55 -2.14
C TRP A 202 -0.65 1.04 -2.68
N TRP A 203 -1.68 0.19 -2.62
CA TRP A 203 -3.02 0.55 -3.08
C TRP A 203 -3.63 1.68 -2.25
N ASP A 204 -3.50 1.64 -0.92
CA ASP A 204 -3.98 2.69 -0.03
C ASP A 204 -3.33 4.05 -0.37
N GLU A 205 -2.03 4.06 -0.70
CA GLU A 205 -1.33 5.25 -1.17
C GLU A 205 -1.92 5.78 -2.50
N GLN A 206 -2.25 4.90 -3.46
CA GLN A 206 -2.90 5.31 -4.72
C GLN A 206 -4.32 5.81 -4.51
N ALA A 207 -5.12 5.08 -3.72
CA ALA A 207 -6.50 5.44 -3.41
C ALA A 207 -6.57 6.80 -2.72
N LEU A 208 -5.71 7.03 -1.73
CA LEU A 208 -5.61 8.32 -1.06
C LEU A 208 -5.20 9.44 -2.02
N ALA A 209 -4.24 9.19 -2.92
CA ALA A 209 -3.84 10.18 -3.93
C ALA A 209 -4.98 10.52 -4.89
N MET A 210 -5.81 9.56 -5.28
CA MET A 210 -7.01 9.77 -6.11
C MET A 210 -8.07 10.59 -5.37
N LEU A 211 -8.39 10.22 -4.13
CA LEU A 211 -9.35 10.95 -3.29
C LEU A 211 -8.90 12.40 -3.00
N GLN A 212 -7.59 12.63 -2.89
CA GLN A 212 -7.00 13.96 -2.74
C GLN A 212 -6.86 14.74 -4.07
N ARG A 213 -7.25 14.14 -5.20
CA ARG A 213 -7.08 14.70 -6.56
C ARG A 213 -5.62 14.99 -6.95
N ARG A 214 -4.65 14.35 -6.28
CA ARG A 214 -3.23 14.36 -6.68
C ARG A 214 -2.97 13.41 -7.84
N LEU A 215 -3.74 12.33 -7.88
CA LEU A 215 -3.80 11.38 -8.98
C LEU A 215 -5.20 11.44 -9.59
N ARG A 216 -5.31 11.42 -10.92
CA ARG A 216 -6.62 11.40 -11.60
C ARG A 216 -7.24 9.99 -11.57
N GLY A 217 -6.43 9.01 -11.90
CA GLY A 217 -6.76 7.59 -11.99
C GLY A 217 -5.48 6.77 -12.04
N LEU A 218 -5.60 5.45 -11.93
CA LEU A 218 -4.50 4.52 -12.01
C LEU A 218 -4.62 3.66 -13.28
N ASP A 219 -3.67 3.80 -14.19
CA ASP A 219 -3.58 2.97 -15.40
C ASP A 219 -3.32 1.50 -15.05
N VAL A 220 -3.94 0.58 -15.77
CA VAL A 220 -3.74 -0.87 -15.57
C VAL A 220 -2.28 -1.27 -15.73
N GLY A 221 -1.59 -0.74 -16.75
CA GLY A 221 -0.18 -1.03 -16.97
C GLY A 221 0.70 -0.58 -15.79
N ALA A 222 0.40 0.57 -15.20
CA ALA A 222 1.12 1.07 -14.02
C ALA A 222 0.86 0.20 -12.78
N ALA A 223 -0.38 -0.24 -12.59
CA ALA A 223 -0.73 -1.17 -11.51
C ALA A 223 -0.02 -2.53 -11.65
N GLN A 224 0.01 -3.09 -12.88
CA GLN A 224 0.71 -4.33 -13.17
C GLN A 224 2.22 -4.22 -12.90
N ALA A 225 2.84 -3.11 -13.33
CA ALA A 225 4.25 -2.85 -13.06
C ALA A 225 4.53 -2.75 -11.55
N ALA A 226 3.73 -1.98 -10.80
CA ALA A 226 3.92 -1.85 -9.36
C ALA A 226 3.78 -3.18 -8.61
N ILE A 227 2.78 -4.01 -8.96
CA ILE A 227 2.60 -5.34 -8.35
C ILE A 227 3.78 -6.26 -8.71
N ALA A 228 4.28 -6.20 -9.95
CA ALA A 228 5.46 -6.95 -10.36
C ALA A 228 6.72 -6.50 -9.59
N ASP A 229 6.92 -5.19 -9.40
CA ASP A 229 8.02 -4.63 -8.63
C ASP A 229 7.96 -5.06 -7.16
N ILE A 230 6.77 -5.12 -6.56
CA ILE A 230 6.57 -5.66 -5.21
C ILE A 230 6.95 -7.14 -5.17
N ARG A 231 6.49 -7.93 -6.15
CA ARG A 231 6.79 -9.38 -6.21
C ARG A 231 8.29 -9.63 -6.39
N ASP A 232 8.95 -8.83 -7.22
CA ASP A 232 10.36 -9.01 -7.55
C ASP A 232 11.27 -8.79 -6.33
N GLN A 233 10.78 -8.11 -5.27
CA GLN A 233 11.46 -7.99 -3.97
C GLN A 233 11.59 -9.31 -3.19
N PHE A 234 10.84 -10.34 -3.56
CA PHE A 234 10.88 -11.67 -2.93
C PHE A 234 11.75 -12.67 -3.72
N THR A 235 12.54 -12.20 -4.67
CA THR A 235 13.46 -13.06 -5.43
C THR A 235 14.72 -13.39 -4.63
N ARG A 236 15.40 -14.49 -4.98
CA ARG A 236 16.60 -14.97 -4.28
C ARG A 236 17.75 -13.96 -4.21
N ASP A 237 17.83 -13.05 -5.18
CA ASP A 237 18.94 -12.10 -5.33
C ASP A 237 18.64 -10.73 -4.71
N THR A 238 17.46 -10.52 -4.15
CA THR A 238 17.06 -9.24 -3.53
C THR A 238 16.28 -9.48 -2.23
N LEU A 239 15.97 -8.39 -1.53
CA LEU A 239 15.15 -8.38 -0.32
C LEU A 239 14.25 -7.15 -0.31
N PRO A 240 13.07 -7.19 0.33
CA PRO A 240 12.23 -6.01 0.49
C PRO A 240 12.78 -5.09 1.57
N THR A 241 12.74 -3.77 1.34
CA THR A 241 12.98 -2.79 2.41
C THR A 241 11.69 -2.59 3.18
N LEU A 242 11.70 -3.00 4.45
CA LEU A 242 10.54 -3.03 5.33
C LEU A 242 10.54 -1.86 6.32
N VAL A 243 11.68 -1.16 6.44
CA VAL A 243 11.87 0.01 7.31
C VAL A 243 12.28 1.21 6.46
N GLU A 244 11.26 1.92 5.97
CA GLU A 244 11.41 3.13 5.15
C GLU A 244 11.90 4.32 5.97
N LEU A 245 12.75 5.16 5.36
CA LEU A 245 13.26 6.37 6.03
C LEU A 245 12.13 7.33 6.43
N THR A 246 11.09 7.45 5.60
CA THR A 246 9.93 8.32 5.85
C THR A 246 9.10 7.88 7.05
N GLY A 247 9.22 6.62 7.47
CA GLY A 247 8.55 6.06 8.64
C GLY A 247 9.32 6.22 9.94
N VAL A 248 10.50 6.84 9.92
CA VAL A 248 11.38 6.98 11.10
C VAL A 248 11.38 8.42 11.61
N ASP A 249 11.04 8.59 12.89
CA ASP A 249 11.27 9.84 13.61
C ASP A 249 12.74 9.90 14.07
N ALA A 250 13.54 10.67 13.33
CA ALA A 250 14.98 10.76 13.55
C ALA A 250 15.37 11.41 14.89
N ASP A 251 14.53 12.28 15.46
CA ASP A 251 14.84 12.94 16.74
C ASP A 251 14.55 11.98 17.89
N THR A 252 13.40 11.30 17.84
CA THR A 252 13.04 10.28 18.84
C THR A 252 14.06 9.14 18.87
N VAL A 253 14.43 8.60 17.70
CA VAL A 253 15.43 7.52 17.61
C VAL A 253 16.82 7.99 18.04
N ALA A 254 17.21 9.23 17.75
CA ALA A 254 18.51 9.75 18.19
C ALA A 254 18.63 9.81 19.73
N GLU A 255 17.56 10.18 20.42
CA GLU A 255 17.55 10.23 21.88
C GLU A 255 17.54 8.83 22.50
N GLU A 256 16.73 7.91 21.97
CA GLU A 256 16.61 6.54 22.48
C GLU A 256 17.94 5.77 22.41
N TYR A 257 18.71 5.94 21.33
CA TYR A 257 19.95 5.19 21.10
C TYR A 257 21.21 5.94 21.53
N ARG A 258 21.08 7.11 22.19
CA ARG A 258 22.21 8.01 22.49
C ARG A 258 23.30 7.39 23.36
N THR A 259 22.96 6.39 24.17
CA THR A 259 23.85 5.71 25.12
C THR A 259 24.47 4.42 24.58
N HIS A 260 24.13 4.01 23.36
CA HIS A 260 24.67 2.79 22.76
C HIS A 260 26.21 2.85 22.61
N PRO A 261 26.92 1.72 22.83
CA PRO A 261 28.37 1.65 22.64
C PRO A 261 28.88 2.22 21.31
N PHE A 262 28.20 1.98 20.18
CA PHE A 262 28.66 2.55 18.90
C PHE A 262 28.62 4.09 18.87
N VAL A 263 27.67 4.71 19.58
CA VAL A 263 27.58 6.18 19.69
C VAL A 263 28.75 6.72 20.50
N GLN A 264 29.17 6.00 21.55
CA GLN A 264 30.37 6.32 22.32
C GLN A 264 31.63 6.22 21.44
N GLN A 265 31.74 5.16 20.63
CA GLN A 265 32.84 5.02 19.67
C GLN A 265 32.92 6.19 18.70
N MET A 266 31.78 6.70 18.22
CA MET A 266 31.73 7.86 17.33
C MET A 266 32.19 9.16 18.02
N GLN A 267 31.99 9.28 19.34
CA GLN A 267 32.52 10.39 20.12
C GLN A 267 34.03 10.31 20.27
N TRP A 268 34.60 9.11 20.42
CA TRP A 268 36.06 8.91 20.50
C TRP A 268 36.81 9.31 19.24
N VAL A 269 36.15 9.48 18.10
CA VAL A 269 36.76 9.96 16.85
C VAL A 269 36.20 11.33 16.44
N ALA A 270 35.59 12.07 17.38
CA ALA A 270 35.01 13.39 17.15
C ALA A 270 34.08 13.47 15.93
N TYR A 271 33.23 12.45 15.72
CA TYR A 271 32.36 12.37 14.54
C TYR A 271 31.33 13.52 14.51
N PRO A 272 31.04 14.13 13.35
CA PRO A 272 30.17 15.31 13.29
C PRO A 272 28.75 15.04 13.81
N PRO A 273 28.18 15.90 14.70
CA PRO A 273 26.89 15.64 15.35
C PRO A 273 25.71 15.39 14.40
N ARG A 274 25.63 16.12 13.28
CA ARG A 274 24.57 15.91 12.27
C ARG A 274 24.69 14.57 11.55
N ASN A 275 25.91 14.10 11.35
CA ASN A 275 26.16 12.81 10.74
C ASN A 275 25.95 11.67 11.74
N LEU A 276 26.21 11.93 13.03
CA LEU A 276 25.91 11.00 14.11
C LEU A 276 24.41 10.69 14.18
N GLN A 277 23.53 11.71 14.07
CA GLN A 277 22.09 11.47 14.01
C GLN A 277 21.69 10.54 12.86
N LYS A 278 22.28 10.76 11.67
CA LYS A 278 22.05 9.88 10.50
C LYS A 278 22.57 8.46 10.72
N ALA A 279 23.73 8.31 11.36
CA ALA A 279 24.28 7.02 11.72
C ALA A 279 23.40 6.24 12.71
N ILE A 280 22.81 6.94 13.68
CA ILE A 280 21.84 6.34 14.61
C ILE A 280 20.59 5.86 13.88
N VAL A 281 20.08 6.64 12.92
CA VAL A 281 18.96 6.22 12.07
C VAL A 281 19.34 5.00 11.20
N ASP A 282 20.53 4.99 10.58
CA ASP A 282 21.00 3.85 9.80
C ASP A 282 21.16 2.58 10.67
N TYR A 283 21.69 2.71 11.90
CA TYR A 283 21.76 1.64 12.91
C TYR A 283 20.37 1.08 13.21
N TYR A 284 19.42 1.95 13.61
CA TYR A 284 18.06 1.55 13.97
C TYR A 284 17.36 0.84 12.81
N ARG A 285 17.47 1.41 11.61
CA ARG A 285 16.86 0.84 10.40
C ARG A 285 17.47 -0.52 10.09
N ALA A 286 18.80 -0.67 10.10
CA ALA A 286 19.45 -1.94 9.81
C ALA A 286 19.12 -3.01 10.87
N TYR A 287 19.05 -2.64 12.15
CA TYR A 287 18.68 -3.54 13.23
C TYR A 287 17.24 -4.04 13.04
N THR A 288 16.29 -3.11 12.91
CA THR A 288 14.86 -3.42 12.75
C THR A 288 14.59 -4.18 11.45
N GLN A 289 15.28 -3.83 10.36
CA GLN A 289 15.20 -4.54 9.08
C GLN A 289 15.71 -5.99 9.22
N THR A 290 16.81 -6.21 9.93
CA THR A 290 17.35 -7.56 10.19
C THR A 290 16.35 -8.41 10.97
N VAL A 291 15.74 -7.85 12.03
CA VAL A 291 14.73 -8.54 12.83
C VAL A 291 13.53 -8.93 11.96
N ARG A 292 12.97 -7.98 11.21
CA ARG A 292 11.82 -8.26 10.33
C ARG A 292 12.13 -9.29 9.25
N TRP A 293 13.31 -9.25 8.64
CA TRP A 293 13.69 -10.26 7.65
C TRP A 293 13.81 -11.66 8.24
N LEU A 294 14.28 -11.78 9.49
CA LEU A 294 14.36 -13.07 10.17
C LEU A 294 12.98 -13.59 10.57
N ASP A 295 12.12 -12.72 11.10
CA ASP A 295 10.75 -13.06 11.51
C ASP A 295 9.90 -13.53 10.32
N GLU A 296 10.12 -12.92 9.14
CA GLU A 296 9.42 -13.23 7.89
C GLU A 296 10.14 -14.30 7.03
N ASP A 297 11.19 -14.95 7.56
CA ASP A 297 12.03 -15.96 6.89
C ASP A 297 12.60 -15.53 5.52
N LEU A 298 12.79 -14.22 5.32
CA LEU A 298 13.30 -13.65 4.07
C LEU A 298 14.81 -13.87 3.89
N ILE A 299 15.54 -14.02 5.00
CA ILE A 299 16.98 -14.24 5.02
C ILE A 299 17.38 -15.25 6.10
N GLY A 300 18.34 -16.11 5.78
CA GLY A 300 18.91 -17.04 6.75
C GLY A 300 19.98 -16.39 7.62
N VAL A 301 20.08 -16.81 8.89
CA VAL A 301 21.13 -16.35 9.83
C VAL A 301 22.54 -16.53 9.25
N SER A 302 22.80 -17.67 8.58
CA SER A 302 24.11 -17.96 7.99
C SER A 302 24.49 -17.00 6.85
N GLU A 303 23.51 -16.47 6.11
CA GLU A 303 23.72 -15.48 5.06
C GLU A 303 24.11 -14.14 5.67
N LEU A 304 23.39 -13.70 6.72
CA LEU A 304 23.74 -12.50 7.50
C LEU A 304 25.13 -12.61 8.11
N THR A 305 25.48 -13.75 8.71
CA THR A 305 26.80 -13.97 9.30
C THR A 305 27.91 -13.87 8.27
N ARG A 306 27.70 -14.40 7.05
CA ARG A 306 28.67 -14.29 5.96
C ARG A 306 28.86 -12.83 5.52
N PHE A 307 27.76 -12.12 5.33
CA PHE A 307 27.78 -10.70 4.98
C PHE A 307 28.50 -9.86 6.06
N GLU A 308 28.22 -10.11 7.34
CA GLU A 308 28.93 -9.45 8.43
C GLU A 308 30.43 -9.78 8.45
N ALA A 309 30.81 -11.02 8.13
CA ALA A 309 32.22 -11.40 8.04
C ALA A 309 32.95 -10.64 6.92
N GLU A 310 32.30 -10.42 5.76
CA GLU A 310 32.85 -9.58 4.69
C GLU A 310 33.00 -8.12 5.12
N LEU A 311 32.05 -7.57 5.89
CA LEU A 311 32.19 -6.22 6.44
C LEU A 311 33.34 -6.10 7.46
N VAL A 312 33.58 -7.16 8.25
CA VAL A 312 34.71 -7.21 9.20
C VAL A 312 36.03 -7.34 8.45
N ASP A 313 36.15 -8.23 7.46
CA ASP A 313 37.38 -8.39 6.66
C ASP A 313 37.79 -7.07 5.98
N GLU A 314 36.83 -6.34 5.40
CA GLU A 314 37.10 -5.03 4.81
C GLU A 314 37.52 -3.98 5.86
N TRP A 315 36.89 -4.01 7.04
CA TRP A 315 37.28 -3.14 8.14
C TRP A 315 38.70 -3.46 8.63
N GLU A 316 39.06 -4.74 8.79
CA GLU A 316 40.40 -5.16 9.26
C GLU A 316 41.50 -4.61 8.34
N ARG A 317 41.32 -4.73 7.02
CA ARG A 317 42.26 -4.19 6.02
C ARG A 317 42.48 -2.69 6.18
N GLU A 318 41.39 -1.92 6.27
CA GLU A 318 41.45 -0.47 6.35
C GLU A 318 41.92 0.02 7.73
N PHE A 319 41.61 -0.74 8.78
CA PHE A 319 42.09 -0.46 10.14
C PHE A 319 43.60 -0.67 10.24
N GLU A 320 44.15 -1.73 9.64
CA GLU A 320 45.60 -1.95 9.54
C GLU A 320 46.30 -0.78 8.82
N TRP A 321 45.75 -0.32 7.69
CA TRP A 321 46.29 0.87 6.99
C TRP A 321 46.22 2.14 7.82
N MET A 322 45.13 2.33 8.57
CA MET A 322 44.99 3.46 9.48
C MET A 322 46.08 3.41 10.57
N LEU A 323 46.38 2.24 11.12
CA LEU A 323 47.44 2.08 12.12
C LEU A 323 48.84 2.31 11.54
N ASP A 324 49.12 1.78 10.35
CA ASP A 324 50.41 1.98 9.65
C ASP A 324 50.67 3.46 9.32
N GLY A 325 49.60 4.22 9.06
CA GLY A 325 49.67 5.66 8.80
C GLY A 325 49.88 6.54 10.04
N LEU A 326 49.88 5.98 11.25
CA LEU A 326 50.08 6.72 12.50
C LEU A 326 51.54 6.60 12.98
N ASP A 327 52.09 7.71 13.46
CA ASP A 327 53.38 7.72 14.15
C ASP A 327 53.28 7.00 15.51
N ASP A 328 54.36 6.37 15.97
CA ASP A 328 54.42 5.66 17.26
C ASP A 328 54.07 6.55 18.47
N ASP A 329 54.34 7.86 18.37
CA ASP A 329 54.06 8.89 19.37
C ASP A 329 52.85 9.77 19.02
N ALA A 330 51.99 9.31 18.09
CA ALA A 330 50.78 10.03 17.69
C ALA A 330 49.90 10.40 18.89
N ASP A 331 49.54 11.69 18.96
CA ASP A 331 48.67 12.21 20.00
C ASP A 331 47.20 11.80 19.80
N ASP A 332 46.36 12.06 20.81
CA ASP A 332 44.94 11.68 20.76
C ASP A 332 44.20 12.37 19.60
N ALA A 333 44.59 13.60 19.23
CA ALA A 333 43.97 14.32 18.12
C ALA A 333 44.26 13.65 16.76
N ALA A 334 45.50 13.23 16.53
CA ALA A 334 45.88 12.47 15.33
C ALA A 334 45.13 11.13 15.26
N LYS A 335 45.02 10.41 16.38
CA LYS A 335 44.25 9.16 16.47
C LYS A 335 42.76 9.37 16.21
N GLN A 336 42.17 10.45 16.74
CA GLN A 336 40.79 10.84 16.48
C GLN A 336 40.55 11.10 14.98
N ASP A 337 41.44 11.87 14.34
CA ASP A 337 41.29 12.22 12.93
C ASP A 337 41.51 11.02 12.01
N ALA A 338 42.46 10.13 12.31
CA ALA A 338 42.65 8.88 11.59
C ALA A 338 41.39 7.99 11.67
N GLY A 339 40.84 7.82 12.86
CA GLY A 339 39.60 7.06 13.06
C GLY A 339 38.38 7.66 12.35
N LYS A 340 38.29 9.00 12.33
CA LYS A 340 37.24 9.73 11.60
C LYS A 340 37.36 9.50 10.09
N MET A 341 38.58 9.46 9.56
CA MET A 341 38.84 9.18 8.14
C MET A 341 38.47 7.74 7.78
N LEU A 342 38.90 6.76 8.58
CA LEU A 342 38.53 5.35 8.43
C LEU A 342 37.00 5.18 8.38
N LEU A 343 36.30 5.72 9.39
CA LEU A 343 34.85 5.66 9.47
C LEU A 343 34.18 6.28 8.23
N ARG A 344 34.65 7.46 7.80
CA ARG A 344 34.11 8.13 6.60
C ARG A 344 34.32 7.29 5.33
N GLN A 345 35.48 6.66 5.18
CA GLN A 345 35.82 5.82 4.03
C GLN A 345 34.91 4.58 3.98
N LEU A 346 34.83 3.82 5.07
CA LEU A 346 34.04 2.59 5.12
C LEU A 346 32.54 2.86 4.97
N LEU A 347 32.01 3.97 5.51
CA LEU A 347 30.60 4.34 5.31
C LEU A 347 30.28 4.80 3.88
N ALA A 348 31.29 5.21 3.10
CA ALA A 348 31.16 5.49 1.67
C ALA A 348 31.22 4.21 0.82
N GLN A 349 31.88 3.15 1.30
CA GLN A 349 31.95 1.85 0.63
C GLN A 349 30.69 1.02 0.90
N THR A 350 29.68 1.18 0.04
CA THR A 350 28.40 0.45 0.13
C THR A 350 28.27 -0.62 -0.96
N GLY A 351 29.38 -1.04 -1.57
CA GLY A 351 29.40 -2.07 -2.61
C GLY A 351 29.35 -3.50 -2.06
N ILE A 352 29.68 -3.70 -0.78
CA ILE A 352 29.47 -4.98 -0.08
C ILE A 352 28.00 -5.03 0.31
N THR A 353 27.25 -5.97 -0.28
CA THR A 353 25.81 -6.10 -0.09
C THR A 353 25.45 -7.51 0.37
N VAL A 354 24.38 -7.63 1.15
CA VAL A 354 23.90 -8.93 1.64
C VAL A 354 23.39 -9.82 0.51
N ARG A 355 22.84 -9.20 -0.54
CA ARG A 355 22.47 -9.86 -1.81
C ARG A 355 22.82 -8.95 -2.98
N SER A 356 23.10 -9.56 -4.13
CA SER A 356 23.59 -8.86 -5.33
C SER A 356 22.67 -7.75 -5.86
N ARG A 357 21.36 -7.82 -5.59
CA ARG A 357 20.38 -6.80 -6.02
C ARG A 357 19.77 -6.01 -4.86
N TYR A 358 20.20 -6.24 -3.62
CA TYR A 358 19.81 -5.40 -2.48
C TYR A 358 20.87 -4.30 -2.26
N ASN A 359 20.62 -3.12 -2.83
CA ASN A 359 21.61 -2.04 -2.92
C ASN A 359 21.31 -0.85 -2.02
N ASP A 360 20.50 -1.04 -0.98
CA ASP A 360 20.11 0.02 -0.05
C ASP A 360 21.26 0.40 0.89
N PRO A 361 21.87 1.61 0.74
CA PRO A 361 23.13 1.94 1.42
C PRO A 361 23.03 1.97 2.94
N PHE A 362 21.84 2.25 3.47
CA PHE A 362 21.60 2.34 4.92
C PHE A 362 21.91 1.01 5.61
N PHE A 363 21.68 -0.12 4.95
CA PHE A 363 21.82 -1.43 5.58
C PHE A 363 23.29 -1.75 5.86
N ALA A 364 24.17 -1.60 4.88
CA ALA A 364 25.61 -1.81 5.08
C ALA A 364 26.20 -0.83 6.12
N ARG A 365 25.77 0.44 6.10
CA ARG A 365 26.19 1.44 7.11
C ARG A 365 25.72 1.06 8.51
N GLY A 366 24.44 0.77 8.67
CA GLY A 366 23.86 0.39 9.94
C GLY A 366 24.44 -0.92 10.47
N LYS A 367 24.72 -1.91 9.61
CA LYS A 367 25.37 -3.16 10.02
C LYS A 367 26.79 -2.95 10.54
N ARG A 368 27.56 -2.01 9.97
CA ARG A 368 28.85 -1.59 10.55
C ARG A 368 28.68 -0.95 11.93
N HIS A 369 27.64 -0.14 12.13
CA HIS A 369 27.33 0.41 13.45
C HIS A 369 26.92 -0.67 14.45
N ILE A 370 26.17 -1.68 14.03
CA ILE A 370 25.81 -2.85 14.86
C ILE A 370 27.06 -3.64 15.25
N LEU A 371 27.97 -3.90 14.30
CA LEU A 371 29.24 -4.56 14.60
C LEU A 371 30.06 -3.75 15.62
N ALA A 372 30.09 -2.42 15.47
CA ALA A 372 30.76 -1.53 16.42
C ALA A 372 30.07 -1.55 17.80
N ASP A 373 28.74 -1.63 17.84
CA ASP A 373 27.98 -1.73 19.08
C ASP A 373 28.32 -3.00 19.87
N THR A 374 28.49 -4.11 19.15
CA THR A 374 28.91 -5.40 19.73
C THR A 374 30.41 -5.48 20.04
N GLY A 375 31.18 -4.44 19.72
CA GLY A 375 32.63 -4.41 19.91
C GLY A 375 33.44 -5.30 18.96
N ARG A 376 32.82 -5.85 17.91
CA ARG A 376 33.50 -6.66 16.88
C ARG A 376 34.38 -5.83 15.94
N VAL A 377 34.05 -4.54 15.80
CA VAL A 377 34.86 -3.55 15.08
C VAL A 377 34.95 -2.28 15.92
N GLY A 378 35.92 -1.43 15.63
CA GLY A 378 35.97 -0.10 16.22
C GLY A 378 36.67 0.94 15.36
N TRP A 379 36.48 2.20 15.74
CA TRP A 379 36.88 3.34 14.90
C TRP A 379 38.14 4.03 15.40
N HIS A 380 38.46 3.92 16.68
CA HIS A 380 39.65 4.54 17.28
C HIS A 380 40.80 3.50 17.32
N PRO A 381 42.08 3.87 17.14
CA PRO A 381 43.21 2.95 17.26
C PRO A 381 43.20 2.12 18.57
N ASP A 382 42.95 2.80 19.69
CA ASP A 382 42.84 2.19 21.02
C ASP A 382 41.42 1.70 21.38
N PHE A 383 40.56 1.36 20.41
CA PHE A 383 39.14 1.08 20.69
C PHE A 383 38.92 -0.11 21.64
N GLU A 384 39.74 -1.16 21.56
CA GLU A 384 39.59 -2.35 22.41
C GLU A 384 39.70 -1.99 23.89
N SER A 385 40.74 -1.23 24.26
CA SER A 385 40.95 -0.73 25.62
C SER A 385 39.80 0.17 26.06
N ARG A 386 39.35 1.09 25.19
CA ARG A 386 38.24 2.02 25.50
C ARG A 386 36.90 1.29 25.68
N ILE A 387 36.64 0.23 24.92
CA ILE A 387 35.44 -0.62 25.10
C ILE A 387 35.52 -1.39 26.41
N GLN A 388 36.69 -1.95 26.75
CA GLN A 388 36.87 -2.64 28.04
C GLN A 388 36.59 -1.70 29.22
N GLU A 389 37.09 -0.46 29.17
CA GLU A 389 36.80 0.57 30.17
C GLU A 389 35.29 0.90 30.22
N LEU A 390 34.65 1.06 29.06
CA LEU A 390 33.20 1.33 28.98
C LEU A 390 32.36 0.22 29.63
N LEU A 391 32.72 -1.04 29.40
CA LEU A 391 32.02 -2.20 29.96
C LEU A 391 32.25 -2.37 31.46
N GLN A 392 33.45 -2.01 31.96
CA GLN A 392 33.75 -2.04 33.39
C GLN A 392 33.04 -0.92 34.18
N VAL A 393 32.77 0.21 33.56
CA VAL A 393 32.05 1.35 34.17
C VAL A 393 30.54 1.10 34.26
N ASN A 394 29.99 0.22 33.41
CA ASN A 394 28.55 -0.09 33.33
C ASN A 394 28.14 -1.38 34.08
N ALA A 395 29.08 -2.09 34.71
CA ALA A 395 28.85 -3.25 35.57
C ALA A 395 28.77 -2.83 37.05
#